data_AF-A0A3D3DM64-F1
#
_entry.id   AF-A0A3D3DM64-F1
#
_cell.length_a   1.000
_cell.length_b   1.000
_cell.length_c   1.000
_cell.angle_alpha   90.00
_cell.angle_beta   90.00
_cell.angle_gamma   90.00
#
_symmetry.space_group_name_H-M   'P 1'
#
loop_
_entity.id
_entity.type
_entity.pdbx_description
1 polymer ?
#
loop_
_entity_poly.entity_id
_entity_poly.type
_entity_poly.pdbx_seq_one_letter_code
_entity_poly.pdbx_strand_id
1 'polypeptide(L)'
;MTRMPPIKTGSVRRFSRTITFHILLVGFAALLGTWGAGWVMEELLVRQALDTEAEYFWDHRKKNASFPLPDTRNLMAYFSDSADTPEALSGLGPGFHDMKGHHHSYNVLVSERDGERLILVFEGEQVRALALWFGLVPLALVLIVVYASLYLIYRVYRSSVSPVIRLADQVESLQLEASHHPDFDVSDLPDGTDREIMVLGDALKHLVERVNAFVAREREFTRDVSHELRSPLTVMRVACDLALKDNALSDRATKSVTKIQRAA
;
A
#
# COMPACT_ATOMS: atom_id res chain seq x y z
N MET A 1 29.68 -8.37 22.51
CA MET A 1 28.27 -8.83 22.35
C MET A 1 27.38 -7.61 22.17
N THR A 2 27.18 -7.20 20.92
CA THR A 2 26.27 -6.12 20.52
C THR A 2 24.87 -6.69 20.41
N ARG A 3 23.98 -6.34 21.35
CA ARG A 3 22.54 -6.64 21.25
C ARG A 3 21.99 -5.98 19.98
N MET A 4 21.47 -6.79 19.06
CA MET A 4 20.71 -6.25 17.94
C MET A 4 19.43 -5.57 18.48
N PRO A 5 19.05 -4.39 17.95
CA PRO A 5 17.84 -3.72 18.37
C PRO A 5 16.61 -4.53 17.92
N PRO A 6 15.53 -4.57 18.73
CA PRO A 6 14.33 -5.33 18.40
C PRO A 6 13.73 -4.82 17.09
N ILE A 7 13.37 -5.75 16.20
CA ILE A 7 12.69 -5.46 14.94
C ILE A 7 11.34 -4.82 15.27
N LYS A 8 11.29 -3.49 15.24
CA LYS A 8 10.05 -2.74 15.50
C LYS A 8 9.04 -3.10 14.40
N THR A 9 8.03 -3.88 14.78
CA THR A 9 6.81 -4.24 14.02
C THR A 9 5.98 -3.03 13.51
N GLY A 10 6.47 -1.80 13.65
CA GLY A 10 5.85 -0.57 13.20
C GLY A 10 6.03 -0.24 11.71
N SER A 11 6.90 -0.94 10.97
CA SER A 11 7.16 -0.68 9.55
C SER A 11 5.92 -0.98 8.67
N VAL A 12 5.28 -2.12 8.89
CA VAL A 12 4.09 -2.56 8.12
C VAL A 12 2.91 -1.60 8.31
N ARG A 13 2.66 -1.17 9.55
CA ARG A 13 1.57 -0.23 9.87
C ARG A 13 1.83 1.17 9.31
N ARG A 14 3.09 1.55 9.09
CA ARG A 14 3.45 2.81 8.42
C ARG A 14 3.29 2.69 6.91
N PHE A 15 3.74 1.59 6.33
CA PHE A 15 3.61 1.31 4.90
C PHE A 15 2.15 1.25 4.44
N SER A 16 1.28 0.56 5.19
CA SER A 16 -0.15 0.49 4.86
C SER A 16 -0.82 1.86 4.96
N ARG A 17 -0.47 2.69 5.97
CA ARG A 17 -1.01 4.05 6.12
C ARG A 17 -0.63 4.95 4.96
N THR A 18 0.61 4.88 4.48
CA THR A 18 1.06 5.67 3.33
C THR A 18 0.32 5.29 2.05
N ILE A 19 0.07 3.99 1.82
CA ILE A 19 -0.70 3.51 0.66
C ILE A 19 -2.17 3.92 0.76
N THR A 20 -2.81 3.71 1.91
CA THR A 20 -4.20 4.14 2.11
C THR A 20 -4.35 5.65 1.91
N PHE A 21 -3.40 6.44 2.41
CA PHE A 21 -3.39 7.88 2.22
C PHE A 21 -3.24 8.28 0.73
N HIS A 22 -2.31 7.68 0.00
CA HIS A 22 -2.15 7.96 -1.44
C HIS A 22 -3.40 7.62 -2.24
N ILE A 23 -4.08 6.53 -1.90
CA ILE A 23 -5.28 6.11 -2.63
C ILE A 23 -6.49 6.96 -2.28
N LEU A 24 -6.62 7.39 -1.02
CA LEU A 24 -7.60 8.41 -0.66
C LEU A 24 -7.34 9.72 -1.42
N LEU A 25 -6.07 10.10 -1.57
CA LEU A 25 -5.68 11.30 -2.31
C LEU A 25 -5.96 11.17 -3.81
N VAL A 26 -5.69 10.01 -4.42
CA VAL A 26 -6.05 9.72 -5.82
C VAL A 26 -7.56 9.69 -6.00
N GLY A 27 -8.29 9.06 -5.08
CA GLY A 27 -9.75 9.04 -5.09
C GLY A 27 -10.36 10.43 -4.98
N PHE A 28 -9.81 11.27 -4.08
CA PHE A 28 -10.21 12.66 -3.94
C PHE A 28 -9.89 13.47 -5.19
N ALA A 29 -8.68 13.34 -5.75
CA ALA A 29 -8.29 14.03 -6.98
C ALA A 29 -9.18 13.63 -8.16
N ALA A 30 -9.51 12.34 -8.27
CA ALA A 30 -10.41 11.84 -9.30
C ALA A 30 -11.85 12.34 -9.10
N LEU A 31 -12.35 12.39 -7.86
CA LEU A 31 -13.69 12.94 -7.56
C LEU A 31 -13.76 14.43 -7.95
N LEU A 32 -12.72 15.18 -7.61
CA LEU A 32 -12.62 16.59 -7.92
C LEU A 32 -12.48 16.82 -9.44
N GLY A 33 -11.73 15.96 -10.13
CA GLY A 33 -11.60 15.97 -11.59
C GLY A 33 -12.92 15.65 -12.29
N THR A 34 -13.65 14.64 -11.83
CA THR A 34 -14.98 14.29 -12.35
C THR A 34 -16.00 15.40 -12.12
N TRP A 35 -16.02 15.98 -10.92
CA TRP A 35 -16.90 17.10 -10.59
C TRP A 35 -16.59 18.33 -11.47
N GLY A 36 -15.30 18.67 -11.61
CA GLY A 36 -14.85 19.77 -12.46
C GLY A 36 -15.13 19.53 -13.94
N ALA A 37 -14.93 18.31 -14.44
CA ALA A 37 -15.23 17.95 -15.82
C ALA A 37 -16.74 18.05 -16.12
N GLY A 38 -17.60 17.64 -15.19
CA GLY A 38 -19.05 17.81 -15.30
C GLY A 38 -19.44 19.29 -15.41
N TRP A 39 -18.88 20.13 -14.54
CA TRP A 39 -19.13 21.58 -14.55
C TRP A 39 -18.69 22.24 -15.85
N VAL A 40 -17.46 21.96 -16.32
CA VAL A 40 -16.93 22.54 -17.57
C VAL A 40 -17.70 22.05 -18.80
N MET A 41 -18.02 20.75 -18.86
CA MET A 41 -18.73 20.18 -20.00
C MET A 41 -20.14 20.75 -20.12
N GLU A 42 -20.86 20.94 -19.02
CA GLU A 42 -22.19 21.54 -19.05
C GLU A 42 -22.17 22.96 -19.60
N GLU A 43 -21.28 23.81 -19.08
CA GLU A 43 -21.22 25.22 -19.49
C GLU A 43 -20.80 25.37 -20.96
N LEU A 44 -19.83 24.58 -21.41
CA LEU A 44 -19.40 24.56 -22.81
C LEU A 44 -20.49 24.02 -23.75
N LEU A 45 -21.11 22.89 -23.42
CA LEU A 45 -22.13 22.27 -24.27
C LEU A 45 -23.40 23.10 -24.36
N VAL A 46 -23.87 23.69 -23.25
CA VAL A 46 -25.08 24.51 -23.25
C VAL A 46 -24.86 25.79 -24.04
N ARG A 47 -23.73 26.47 -23.84
CA ARG A 47 -23.41 27.67 -24.63
C ARG A 47 -23.32 27.36 -26.12
N GLN A 48 -22.61 26.28 -26.48
CA GLN A 48 -22.48 25.87 -27.88
C GLN A 48 -23.84 25.46 -28.48
N ALA A 49 -24.69 24.76 -27.73
CA ALA A 49 -26.03 24.39 -28.17
C ALA A 49 -26.92 25.62 -28.42
N LEU A 50 -26.89 26.59 -27.49
CA LEU A 50 -27.65 27.84 -27.63
C LEU A 50 -27.17 28.68 -28.82
N ASP A 51 -25.85 28.82 -29.01
CA ASP A 51 -25.29 29.54 -30.15
C ASP A 51 -25.69 28.86 -31.48
N THR A 52 -25.61 27.52 -31.54
CA THR A 52 -26.01 26.73 -32.72
C THR A 52 -27.50 26.89 -33.02
N GLU A 53 -28.35 26.85 -32.00
CA GLU A 53 -29.80 27.01 -32.15
C GLU A 53 -30.15 28.44 -32.60
N ALA A 54 -29.50 29.46 -32.04
CA ALA A 54 -29.67 30.84 -32.47
C ALA A 54 -29.32 31.01 -33.95
N GLU A 55 -28.16 30.48 -34.38
CA GLU A 55 -27.76 30.51 -35.79
C GLU A 55 -28.74 29.77 -36.69
N TYR A 56 -29.21 28.59 -36.28
CA TYR A 56 -30.21 27.81 -37.00
C TYR A 56 -31.50 28.60 -37.19
N PHE A 57 -32.00 29.23 -36.12
CA PHE A 57 -33.18 30.08 -36.16
C PHE A 57 -33.02 31.24 -37.13
N TRP A 58 -31.91 31.99 -37.03
CA TRP A 58 -31.66 33.15 -37.89
C TRP A 58 -31.52 32.77 -39.38
N ASP A 59 -30.91 31.64 -39.70
CA ASP A 59 -30.79 31.18 -41.10
C ASP A 59 -32.15 30.80 -41.70
N HIS A 60 -33.02 30.18 -40.91
CA HIS A 60 -34.35 29.79 -41.37
C HIS A 60 -35.31 30.98 -41.44
N ARG A 61 -35.20 31.93 -40.51
CA ARG A 61 -36.03 33.13 -40.51
C ARG A 61 -35.79 34.04 -41.71
N LYS A 62 -34.54 34.08 -42.23
CA LYS A 62 -34.24 34.77 -43.50
C LYS A 62 -35.00 34.18 -44.69
N LYS A 63 -35.28 32.88 -44.66
CA LYS A 63 -35.99 32.16 -45.74
C LYS A 63 -37.51 32.17 -45.52
N ASN A 64 -37.95 32.19 -44.27
CA ASN A 64 -39.36 32.20 -43.89
C ASN A 64 -39.59 33.11 -42.67
N ALA A 65 -40.22 34.26 -42.87
CA ALA A 65 -40.46 35.25 -41.82
C ALA A 65 -41.35 34.74 -40.67
N SER A 66 -42.17 33.71 -40.92
CA SER A 66 -43.06 33.09 -39.92
C SER A 66 -42.50 31.78 -39.35
N PHE A 67 -41.18 31.58 -39.39
CA PHE A 67 -40.55 30.41 -38.78
C PHE A 67 -40.87 30.38 -37.27
N PRO A 68 -41.39 29.25 -36.74
CA PRO A 68 -41.81 29.18 -35.34
C PRO A 68 -40.62 29.29 -34.39
N LEU A 69 -40.88 29.84 -33.21
CA LEU A 69 -39.92 29.88 -32.11
C LEU A 69 -39.62 28.46 -31.63
N PRO A 70 -38.35 28.14 -31.30
CA PRO A 70 -38.01 26.90 -30.62
C PRO A 70 -38.81 26.76 -29.32
N ASP A 71 -39.67 25.74 -29.28
CA ASP A 71 -40.43 25.35 -28.10
C ASP A 71 -40.19 23.86 -27.86
N THR A 72 -39.22 23.57 -26.99
CA THR A 72 -38.90 22.20 -26.59
C THR A 72 -38.89 22.11 -25.07
N ARG A 73 -38.88 20.88 -24.55
CA ARG A 73 -39.01 20.60 -23.11
C ARG A 73 -38.06 21.40 -22.21
N ASN A 74 -36.84 21.69 -22.68
CA ASN A 74 -35.79 22.33 -21.90
C ASN A 74 -35.25 23.62 -22.55
N LEU A 75 -35.81 24.04 -23.69
CA LEU A 75 -35.40 25.24 -24.40
C LEU A 75 -36.64 25.98 -24.85
N MET A 76 -36.76 27.21 -24.38
CA MET A 76 -37.81 28.15 -24.78
C MET A 76 -37.19 29.38 -25.42
N ALA A 77 -37.82 29.90 -26.45
CA ALA A 77 -37.38 31.10 -27.14
C ALA A 77 -38.44 32.21 -27.03
N TYR A 78 -37.99 33.43 -26.78
CA TYR A 78 -38.82 34.63 -26.68
C TYR A 78 -38.25 35.75 -27.55
N PHE A 79 -39.11 36.66 -27.99
CA PHE A 79 -38.68 37.93 -28.56
C PHE A 79 -38.74 39.02 -27.51
N SER A 80 -37.75 39.90 -27.49
CA SER A 80 -37.73 41.01 -26.52
C SER A 80 -38.98 41.90 -26.54
N ASP A 81 -39.70 41.94 -27.67
CA ASP A 81 -40.90 42.75 -27.87
C ASP A 81 -42.22 41.96 -27.70
N SER A 82 -42.18 40.69 -27.31
CA SER A 82 -43.39 39.89 -27.09
C SER A 82 -43.97 40.11 -25.69
N ALA A 83 -45.30 40.15 -25.59
CA ALA A 83 -46.02 40.30 -24.33
C ALA A 83 -45.81 39.13 -23.35
N ASP A 84 -45.35 37.98 -23.86
CA ASP A 84 -45.09 36.76 -23.08
C ASP A 84 -43.67 36.71 -22.50
N THR A 85 -42.82 37.71 -22.74
CA THR A 85 -41.45 37.75 -22.21
C THR A 85 -41.44 38.15 -20.74
N PRO A 86 -40.87 37.33 -19.84
CA PRO A 86 -40.68 37.69 -18.44
C PRO A 86 -39.86 38.98 -18.28
N GLU A 87 -40.32 39.89 -17.39
CA GLU A 87 -39.67 41.19 -17.14
C GLU A 87 -38.19 41.07 -16.74
N ALA A 88 -37.82 39.96 -16.08
CA ALA A 88 -36.44 39.66 -15.71
C ALA A 88 -35.49 39.43 -16.91
N LEU A 89 -36.03 39.12 -18.10
CA LEU A 89 -35.26 38.79 -19.30
C LEU A 89 -35.15 39.96 -20.29
N SER A 90 -36.13 40.88 -20.29
CA SER A 90 -36.18 42.03 -21.21
C SER A 90 -35.00 43.01 -21.04
N GLY A 91 -34.41 43.09 -19.84
CA GLY A 91 -33.31 44.00 -19.51
C GLY A 91 -31.89 43.49 -19.82
N LEU A 92 -31.74 42.24 -20.29
CA LEU A 92 -30.42 41.63 -20.49
C LEU A 92 -29.70 42.21 -21.72
N GLY A 93 -28.38 42.37 -21.64
CA GLY A 93 -27.55 42.72 -22.81
C GLY A 93 -27.37 41.55 -23.78
N PRO A 94 -26.91 41.77 -25.03
CA PRO A 94 -26.57 40.67 -25.94
C PRO A 94 -25.43 39.82 -25.34
N GLY A 95 -25.52 38.50 -25.49
CA GLY A 95 -24.54 37.54 -24.96
C GLY A 95 -25.16 36.44 -24.10
N PHE A 96 -24.28 35.61 -23.53
CA PHE A 96 -24.64 34.49 -22.67
C PHE A 96 -24.67 34.95 -21.21
N HIS A 97 -25.77 34.66 -20.51
CA HIS A 97 -26.01 35.03 -19.11
C HIS A 97 -26.44 33.80 -18.32
N ASP A 98 -25.77 33.58 -17.18
CA ASP A 98 -26.19 32.58 -16.19
C ASP A 98 -27.08 33.29 -15.16
N MET A 99 -28.34 32.86 -15.06
CA MET A 99 -29.31 33.43 -14.14
C MET A 99 -29.79 32.39 -13.14
N LYS A 100 -29.81 32.80 -11.87
CA LYS A 100 -30.32 31.98 -10.77
C LYS A 100 -31.79 32.32 -10.53
N GLY A 101 -32.68 31.41 -10.90
CA GLY A 101 -34.09 31.47 -10.55
C GLY A 101 -34.37 31.20 -9.08
N HIS A 102 -35.64 31.29 -8.70
CA HIS A 102 -36.06 30.99 -7.32
C HIS A 102 -35.78 29.54 -6.91
N HIS A 103 -35.85 28.56 -7.84
CA HIS A 103 -35.57 27.15 -7.56
C HIS A 103 -34.66 26.44 -8.58
N HIS A 104 -34.41 27.00 -9.77
CA HIS A 104 -33.62 26.38 -10.84
C HIS A 104 -32.66 27.41 -11.47
N SER A 105 -31.44 27.00 -11.85
CA SER A 105 -30.54 27.83 -12.68
C SER A 105 -30.92 27.69 -14.15
N TYR A 106 -31.04 28.82 -14.86
CA TYR A 106 -31.33 28.85 -16.28
C TYR A 106 -30.28 29.67 -17.03
N ASN A 107 -29.87 29.13 -18.18
CA ASN A 107 -28.87 29.74 -19.04
C ASN A 107 -29.60 30.49 -20.16
N VAL A 108 -29.29 31.77 -20.30
CA VAL A 108 -29.97 32.65 -21.25
C VAL A 108 -28.98 33.12 -22.30
N LEU A 109 -29.30 32.93 -23.57
CA LEU A 109 -28.57 33.53 -24.68
C LEU A 109 -29.43 34.62 -25.32
N VAL A 110 -28.93 35.84 -25.32
CA VAL A 110 -29.55 36.97 -26.04
C VAL A 110 -28.78 37.19 -27.33
N SER A 111 -29.42 36.88 -28.44
CA SER A 111 -28.89 37.08 -29.80
C SER A 111 -29.69 38.18 -30.48
N GLU A 112 -28.99 39.13 -31.10
CA GLU A 112 -29.61 40.27 -31.78
C GLU A 112 -29.18 40.28 -33.25
N ARG A 113 -30.15 40.33 -34.16
CA ARG A 113 -29.90 40.37 -35.60
C ARG A 113 -31.00 41.14 -36.31
N ASP A 114 -30.60 41.99 -37.25
CA ASP A 114 -31.51 42.78 -38.09
C ASP A 114 -32.54 43.63 -37.29
N GLY A 115 -32.16 44.08 -36.09
CA GLY A 115 -33.01 44.88 -35.19
C GLY A 115 -34.00 44.07 -34.35
N GLU A 116 -34.02 42.74 -34.50
CA GLU A 116 -34.82 41.83 -33.68
C GLU A 116 -33.94 41.14 -32.63
N ARG A 117 -34.47 40.99 -31.43
CA ARG A 117 -33.76 40.38 -30.30
C ARG A 117 -34.43 39.07 -29.90
N LEU A 118 -33.71 37.98 -30.09
CA LEU A 118 -34.06 36.61 -29.71
C LEU A 118 -33.44 36.28 -28.35
N ILE A 119 -34.27 35.79 -27.43
CA ILE A 119 -33.87 35.37 -26.09
C ILE A 119 -34.13 33.86 -26.01
N LEU A 120 -33.07 33.07 -25.89
CA LEU A 120 -33.16 31.62 -25.70
C LEU A 120 -32.91 31.30 -24.23
N VAL A 121 -33.82 30.57 -23.59
CA VAL A 121 -33.75 30.17 -22.19
C VAL A 121 -33.63 28.65 -22.14
N PHE A 122 -32.51 28.15 -21.61
CA PHE A 122 -32.26 26.73 -21.43
C PHE A 122 -32.32 26.33 -19.95
N GLU A 123 -33.13 25.31 -19.64
CA GLU A 123 -33.26 24.73 -18.31
C GLU A 123 -32.49 23.39 -18.23
N GLY A 124 -31.27 23.46 -17.68
CA GLY A 124 -30.26 22.41 -17.81
C GLY A 124 -30.13 21.40 -16.65
N GLU A 125 -30.94 21.51 -15.59
CA GLU A 125 -30.74 20.73 -14.35
C GLU A 125 -30.64 19.20 -14.57
N GLN A 126 -31.42 18.66 -15.52
CA GLN A 126 -31.37 17.22 -15.85
C GLN A 126 -30.04 16.79 -16.50
N VAL A 127 -29.42 17.65 -17.30
CA VAL A 127 -28.15 17.35 -17.97
C VAL A 127 -27.02 17.29 -16.94
N ARG A 128 -27.02 18.22 -15.99
CA ARG A 128 -26.05 18.27 -14.88
C ARG A 128 -26.08 17.02 -14.03
N ALA A 129 -27.28 16.61 -13.60
CA ALA A 129 -27.45 15.40 -12.81
C ALA A 129 -26.91 14.17 -13.56
N LEU A 130 -27.25 14.03 -14.85
CA LEU A 130 -26.83 12.89 -15.65
C LEU A 130 -25.30 12.84 -15.84
N ALA A 131 -24.67 13.98 -16.15
CA ALA A 131 -23.21 14.09 -16.27
C ALA A 131 -22.49 13.71 -14.96
N LEU A 132 -23.03 14.15 -13.82
CA LEU A 132 -22.50 13.78 -12.50
C LEU A 132 -22.63 12.28 -12.26
N TRP A 133 -23.77 11.64 -12.57
CA TRP A 133 -23.95 10.19 -12.42
C TRP A 133 -22.97 9.40 -13.29
N PHE A 134 -22.80 9.77 -14.56
CA PHE A 134 -21.84 9.12 -15.47
C PHE A 134 -20.38 9.32 -15.05
N GLY A 135 -20.08 10.39 -14.32
CA GLY A 135 -18.77 10.61 -13.74
C GLY A 135 -18.54 9.84 -12.44
N LEU A 136 -19.42 10.04 -11.46
CA LEU A 136 -19.24 9.56 -10.08
C LEU A 136 -19.40 8.04 -9.96
N VAL A 137 -20.33 7.43 -10.71
CA VAL A 137 -20.60 5.98 -10.57
C VAL A 137 -19.41 5.14 -11.03
N PRO A 138 -18.83 5.34 -12.24
CA PRO A 138 -17.65 4.59 -12.65
C PRO A 138 -16.46 4.85 -11.72
N LEU A 139 -16.31 6.08 -11.25
CA LEU A 139 -15.25 6.42 -10.30
C LEU A 139 -15.42 5.70 -8.96
N ALA A 140 -16.63 5.68 -8.41
CA ALA A 140 -16.93 4.94 -7.19
C ALA A 140 -16.66 3.44 -7.37
N LEU A 141 -17.02 2.87 -8.52
CA LEU A 141 -16.74 1.48 -8.87
C LEU A 141 -15.23 1.19 -8.87
N VAL A 142 -14.43 2.04 -9.53
CA VAL A 142 -12.96 1.91 -9.55
C VAL A 142 -12.38 2.00 -8.13
N LEU A 143 -12.86 2.96 -7.32
CA LEU A 143 -12.42 3.11 -5.93
C LEU A 143 -12.76 1.89 -5.08
N ILE A 144 -13.95 1.32 -5.24
CA ILE A 144 -14.36 0.10 -4.54
C ILE A 144 -13.44 -1.06 -4.92
N VAL A 145 -13.16 -1.25 -6.21
CA VAL A 145 -12.27 -2.32 -6.69
C VAL A 145 -10.86 -2.14 -6.12
N VAL A 146 -10.30 -0.94 -6.18
CA VAL A 146 -8.97 -0.64 -5.62
C VAL A 146 -8.95 -0.92 -4.12
N TYR A 147 -9.95 -0.46 -3.37
CA TYR A 147 -10.03 -0.69 -1.92
C TYR A 147 -10.17 -2.17 -1.58
N ALA A 148 -11.00 -2.91 -2.31
CA ALA A 148 -11.16 -4.34 -2.13
C ALA A 148 -9.86 -5.11 -2.43
N SER A 149 -9.16 -4.77 -3.52
CA SER A 149 -7.87 -5.38 -3.86
C SER A 149 -6.82 -5.12 -2.79
N LEU A 150 -6.72 -3.89 -2.27
CA LEU A 150 -5.80 -3.59 -1.16
C LEU A 150 -6.15 -4.33 0.11
N TYR A 151 -7.44 -4.41 0.45
CA TYR A 151 -7.88 -5.13 1.63
C TYR A 151 -7.50 -6.61 1.52
N LEU A 152 -7.63 -7.20 0.33
CA LEU A 152 -7.20 -8.56 0.04
C LEU A 152 -5.68 -8.70 0.17
N ILE A 153 -4.90 -7.80 -0.42
CA ILE A 153 -3.42 -7.78 -0.32
C ILE A 153 -2.98 -7.66 1.14
N TYR A 154 -3.62 -6.79 1.92
CA TYR A 154 -3.34 -6.62 3.34
C TYR A 154 -3.62 -7.92 4.12
N ARG A 155 -4.74 -8.58 3.82
CA ARG A 155 -5.11 -9.86 4.44
C ARG A 155 -4.08 -10.95 4.13
N VAL A 156 -3.67 -11.07 2.86
CA VAL A 156 -2.65 -12.04 2.43
C VAL A 156 -1.30 -11.72 3.07
N TYR A 157 -0.85 -10.47 3.00
CA TYR A 157 0.42 -10.04 3.59
C TYR A 157 0.50 -10.34 5.09
N ARG A 158 -0.57 -10.09 5.84
CA ARG A 158 -0.61 -10.39 7.28
C ARG A 158 -0.52 -11.89 7.56
N SER A 159 -1.13 -12.71 6.69
CA SER A 159 -1.05 -14.18 6.77
C SER A 159 0.36 -14.70 6.48
N SER A 160 1.05 -14.14 5.48
CA SER A 160 2.34 -14.69 5.03
C SER A 160 3.56 -14.11 5.76
N VAL A 161 3.54 -12.84 6.17
CA VAL A 161 4.74 -12.18 6.74
C VAL A 161 4.81 -12.31 8.27
N SER A 162 3.67 -12.36 8.96
CA SER A 162 3.65 -12.50 10.42
C SER A 162 4.27 -13.81 10.93
N PRO A 163 4.04 -14.97 10.29
CA PRO A 163 4.66 -16.23 10.72
C PRO A 163 6.17 -16.27 10.53
N VAL A 164 6.69 -15.67 9.45
CA VAL A 164 8.13 -15.61 9.18
C VAL A 164 8.88 -14.79 10.24
N ILE A 165 8.30 -13.67 10.66
CA ILE A 165 8.85 -12.85 11.76
C ILE A 165 8.85 -13.64 13.07
N ARG A 166 7.77 -14.40 13.35
CA ARG A 166 7.70 -15.27 14.54
C ARG A 166 8.77 -16.36 14.53
N LEU A 167 9.02 -17.00 13.38
CA LEU A 167 10.09 -18.00 13.24
C LEU A 167 11.47 -17.36 13.47
N ALA A 168 11.69 -16.15 12.94
CA ALA A 168 12.94 -15.42 13.15
C ALA A 168 13.18 -15.07 14.63
N ASP A 169 12.14 -14.57 15.32
CA ASP A 169 12.22 -14.27 16.76
C ASP A 169 12.44 -15.53 17.60
N GLN A 170 11.77 -16.65 17.25
CA GLN A 170 11.99 -17.94 17.92
C GLN A 170 13.45 -18.39 17.79
N VAL A 171 14.04 -18.30 16.59
CA VAL A 171 15.45 -18.67 16.38
C VAL A 171 16.42 -17.73 17.09
N GLU A 172 16.18 -16.41 17.11
CA GLU A 172 17.03 -15.48 17.85
C GLU A 172 17.00 -15.77 19.36
N SER A 173 15.87 -16.24 19.88
CA SER A 173 15.70 -16.58 21.30
C SER A 173 16.31 -17.94 21.70
N LEU A 174 16.74 -18.78 20.76
CA LEU A 174 17.34 -20.08 21.04
C LEU A 174 18.72 -19.93 21.69
N GLN A 175 18.77 -20.07 23.01
CA GLN A 175 20.01 -20.21 23.77
C GLN A 175 20.53 -21.65 23.67
N LEU A 176 21.30 -21.92 22.62
CA LEU A 176 21.94 -23.22 22.34
C LEU A 176 22.91 -23.70 23.45
N GLU A 177 23.36 -22.79 24.32
CA GLU A 177 24.33 -23.13 25.36
C GLU A 177 23.72 -23.78 26.60
N ALA A 178 22.43 -23.53 26.90
CA ALA A 178 21.84 -23.79 28.22
C ALA A 178 20.92 -25.02 28.30
N SER A 179 20.33 -25.47 27.19
CA SER A 179 19.27 -26.50 27.21
C SER A 179 19.64 -27.74 26.40
N HIS A 180 19.52 -28.92 27.01
CA HIS A 180 19.69 -30.22 26.33
C HIS A 180 18.62 -30.48 25.25
N HIS A 181 17.52 -29.73 25.28
CA HIS A 181 16.48 -29.71 24.26
C HIS A 181 16.03 -28.26 24.06
N PRO A 182 16.47 -27.55 23.00
CA PRO A 182 15.83 -26.30 22.63
C PRO A 182 14.42 -26.61 22.14
N ASP A 183 13.44 -25.99 22.79
CA ASP A 183 12.02 -26.11 22.49
C ASP A 183 11.72 -25.26 21.25
N PHE A 184 12.13 -25.73 20.07
CA PHE A 184 11.75 -25.15 18.79
C PHE A 184 10.57 -25.95 18.23
N ASP A 185 9.36 -25.55 18.59
CA ASP A 185 8.14 -26.18 18.13
C ASP A 185 7.48 -25.35 17.02
N VAL A 186 7.41 -25.97 15.83
CA VAL A 186 6.73 -25.42 14.65
C VAL A 186 5.21 -25.41 14.84
N SER A 187 4.70 -26.16 15.83
CA SER A 187 3.27 -26.24 16.17
C SER A 187 2.70 -24.95 16.76
N ASP A 188 3.53 -24.00 17.17
CA ASP A 188 3.11 -22.71 17.75
C ASP A 188 2.83 -21.62 16.68
N LEU A 189 2.84 -22.02 15.41
CA LEU A 189 2.44 -21.17 14.28
C LEU A 189 0.91 -21.01 14.22
N PRO A 190 0.39 -19.80 13.91
CA PRO A 190 -1.05 -19.57 13.84
C PRO A 190 -1.75 -20.46 12.81
N ASP A 191 -2.95 -20.92 13.14
CA ASP A 191 -3.84 -21.63 12.22
C ASP A 191 -4.07 -20.79 10.94
N GLY A 192 -3.78 -21.39 9.78
CA GLY A 192 -3.85 -20.71 8.47
C GLY A 192 -2.53 -20.17 7.93
N THR A 193 -1.40 -20.56 8.53
CA THR A 193 -0.06 -20.27 8.00
C THR A 193 0.16 -20.99 6.66
N ASP A 194 0.72 -20.28 5.67
CA ASP A 194 0.98 -20.83 4.33
C ASP A 194 1.90 -22.06 4.38
N ARG A 195 1.67 -23.02 3.48
CA ARG A 195 2.39 -24.30 3.45
C ARG A 195 3.90 -24.12 3.30
N GLU A 196 4.31 -23.12 2.51
CA GLU A 196 5.72 -22.76 2.29
C GLU A 196 6.42 -22.35 3.60
N ILE A 197 5.70 -21.67 4.49
CA ILE A 197 6.22 -21.24 5.78
C ILE A 197 6.32 -22.43 6.72
N MET A 198 5.35 -23.35 6.71
CA MET A 198 5.45 -24.60 7.48
C MET A 198 6.69 -25.41 7.07
N VAL A 199 6.94 -25.55 5.76
CA VAL A 199 8.13 -26.24 5.24
C VAL A 199 9.42 -25.56 5.69
N LEU A 200 9.45 -24.21 5.72
CA LEU A 200 10.59 -23.47 6.25
C LEU A 200 10.77 -23.70 7.76
N GLY A 201 9.69 -23.68 8.53
CA GLY A 201 9.70 -23.99 9.95
C GLY A 201 10.27 -25.38 10.23
N ASP A 202 9.82 -26.40 9.50
CA ASP A 202 10.34 -27.77 9.63
C ASP A 202 11.82 -27.88 9.24
N ALA A 203 12.24 -27.22 8.16
CA ALA A 203 13.65 -27.20 7.76
C ALA A 203 14.53 -26.54 8.85
N LEU A 204 14.03 -25.48 9.47
CA LEU A 204 14.73 -24.76 10.54
C LEU A 204 14.82 -25.60 11.82
N LYS A 205 13.73 -26.31 12.17
CA LYS A 205 13.72 -27.30 13.25
C LYS A 205 14.79 -28.36 13.07
N HIS A 206 14.83 -28.99 11.88
CA HIS A 206 15.85 -30.00 11.58
C HIS A 206 17.28 -29.45 11.64
N LEU A 207 17.49 -28.19 11.22
CA LEU A 207 18.80 -27.55 11.33
C LEU A 207 19.21 -27.36 12.80
N VAL A 208 18.30 -26.86 13.64
CA VAL A 208 18.52 -26.69 15.08
C VAL A 208 18.85 -28.04 15.73
N GLU A 209 18.10 -29.10 15.45
CA GLU A 209 18.37 -30.45 15.95
C GLU A 209 19.76 -30.95 15.56
N ARG A 210 20.17 -30.77 14.29
CA ARG A 210 21.50 -31.16 13.80
C ARG A 210 22.63 -30.40 14.48
N VAL A 211 22.47 -29.10 14.69
CA VAL A 211 23.47 -28.26 15.38
C VAL A 211 23.62 -28.70 16.84
N ASN A 212 22.52 -28.95 17.54
CA ASN A 212 22.59 -29.44 18.93
C ASN A 212 23.27 -30.80 19.02
N ALA A 213 22.93 -31.74 18.12
CA ALA A 213 23.58 -33.04 18.08
C ALA A 213 25.09 -32.91 17.80
N PHE A 214 25.51 -31.94 16.99
CA PHE A 214 26.92 -31.65 16.74
C PHE A 214 27.61 -31.09 17.99
N VAL A 215 27.03 -30.07 18.63
CA VAL A 215 27.58 -29.47 19.87
C VAL A 215 27.67 -30.50 21.00
N ALA A 216 26.67 -31.38 21.15
CA ALA A 216 26.70 -32.45 22.13
C ALA A 216 27.87 -33.42 21.91
N ARG A 217 28.09 -33.85 20.65
CA ARG A 217 29.23 -34.71 20.29
C ARG A 217 30.57 -34.01 20.52
N GLU A 218 30.67 -32.72 20.23
CA GLU A 218 31.90 -31.95 20.44
C GLU A 218 32.23 -31.80 21.94
N ARG A 219 31.22 -31.60 22.79
CA ARG A 219 31.37 -31.60 24.26
C ARG A 219 31.82 -32.97 24.79
N GLU A 220 31.21 -34.05 24.30
CA GLU A 220 31.58 -35.42 24.68
C GLU A 220 33.01 -35.74 24.23
N PHE A 221 33.36 -35.44 22.98
CA PHE A 221 34.72 -35.61 22.46
C PHE A 221 35.75 -34.82 23.27
N THR A 222 35.47 -33.54 23.57
CA THR A 222 36.39 -32.70 24.35
C THR A 222 36.59 -33.26 25.77
N ARG A 223 35.52 -33.76 26.38
CA ARG A 223 35.56 -34.41 27.68
C ARG A 223 36.39 -35.70 27.63
N ASP A 224 36.14 -36.55 26.64
CA ASP A 224 36.80 -37.84 26.50
C ASP A 224 38.30 -37.67 26.18
N VAL A 225 38.65 -36.76 25.26
CA VAL A 225 40.05 -36.38 25.00
C VAL A 225 40.73 -35.85 26.25
N SER A 226 40.04 -35.03 27.05
CA SER A 226 40.60 -34.53 28.31
C SER A 226 40.87 -35.66 29.31
N HIS A 227 40.03 -36.71 29.34
CA HIS A 227 40.23 -37.89 30.17
C HIS A 227 41.38 -38.77 29.66
N GLU A 228 41.39 -39.05 28.36
CA GLU A 228 42.39 -39.90 27.71
C GLU A 228 43.79 -39.25 27.66
N LEU A 229 43.90 -37.92 27.65
CA LEU A 229 45.19 -37.22 27.74
C LEU A 229 45.70 -37.11 29.19
N ARG A 230 44.81 -37.04 30.18
CA ARG A 230 45.21 -36.91 31.59
C ARG A 230 45.97 -38.14 32.08
N SER A 231 45.54 -39.34 31.68
CA SER A 231 46.18 -40.60 32.06
C SER A 231 47.65 -40.69 31.61
N PRO A 232 48.00 -40.56 30.31
CA PRO A 232 49.39 -40.61 29.84
C PRO A 232 50.23 -39.44 30.34
N LEU A 233 49.66 -38.23 30.48
CA LEU A 233 50.38 -37.10 31.09
C LEU A 233 50.75 -37.40 32.55
N THR A 234 49.85 -38.03 33.31
CA THR A 234 50.12 -38.44 34.70
C THR A 234 51.23 -39.51 34.73
N VAL A 235 51.17 -40.50 33.84
CA VAL A 235 52.21 -41.54 33.73
C VAL A 235 53.57 -40.93 33.36
N MET A 236 53.61 -40.01 32.40
CA MET A 236 54.85 -39.30 32.03
C MET A 236 55.42 -38.51 33.21
N ARG A 237 54.56 -37.83 33.98
CA ARG A 237 54.97 -37.09 35.18
C ARG A 237 55.58 -37.99 36.23
N VAL A 238 54.93 -39.11 36.54
CA VAL A 238 55.42 -40.10 37.52
C VAL A 238 56.74 -40.73 37.07
N ALA A 239 56.89 -41.06 35.78
CA ALA A 239 58.14 -41.58 35.24
C ALA A 239 59.28 -40.57 35.34
N CYS A 240 59.00 -39.28 35.08
CA CYS A 240 59.97 -38.19 35.29
C CYS A 240 60.35 -38.05 36.77
N ASP A 241 59.39 -38.12 37.70
CA ASP A 241 59.64 -38.05 39.14
C ASP A 241 60.53 -39.20 39.63
N LEU A 242 60.32 -40.41 39.10
CA LEU A 242 61.13 -41.57 39.45
C LEU A 242 62.55 -41.45 38.89
N ALA A 243 62.69 -41.03 37.63
CA ALA A 243 63.99 -40.82 37.01
C ALA A 243 64.81 -39.75 37.74
N LEU A 244 64.19 -38.65 38.16
CA LEU A 244 64.85 -37.58 38.93
C LEU A 244 65.29 -38.00 40.34
N LYS A 245 64.71 -39.06 40.90
CA LYS A 245 65.14 -39.63 42.20
C LYS A 245 66.35 -40.56 42.07
N ASP A 246 66.64 -41.06 40.87
CA ASP A 246 67.78 -41.92 40.62
C ASP A 246 69.04 -41.07 40.38
N ASN A 247 70.03 -41.16 41.28
CA ASN A 247 71.24 -40.31 41.28
C ASN A 247 72.24 -40.65 40.16
N ALA A 248 71.86 -41.49 39.20
CA ALA A 248 72.69 -41.94 38.09
C ALA A 248 72.57 -41.08 36.81
N LEU A 249 71.70 -40.06 36.80
CA LEU A 249 71.49 -39.21 35.62
C LEU A 249 72.59 -38.15 35.42
N SER A 250 73.02 -37.95 34.17
CA SER A 250 73.88 -36.80 33.81
C SER A 250 73.15 -35.47 33.91
N ASP A 251 73.85 -34.37 34.19
CA ASP A 251 73.28 -33.01 34.28
C ASP A 251 72.42 -32.61 33.07
N ARG A 252 72.79 -33.07 31.87
CA ARG A 252 72.03 -32.82 30.64
C ARG A 252 70.71 -33.60 30.62
N ALA A 253 70.71 -34.86 31.05
CA ALA A 253 69.51 -35.68 31.14
C ALA A 253 68.56 -35.13 32.21
N THR A 254 69.08 -34.74 33.38
CA THR A 254 68.32 -34.13 34.47
C THR A 254 67.58 -32.87 34.01
N LYS A 255 68.26 -31.97 33.27
CA LYS A 255 67.65 -30.76 32.68
C LYS A 255 66.54 -31.06 31.66
N SER A 256 66.69 -32.11 30.85
CA SER A 256 65.68 -32.51 29.87
C SER A 256 64.44 -33.11 30.55
N VAL A 257 64.62 -33.98 31.55
CA VAL A 257 63.53 -34.59 32.32
C VAL A 257 62.74 -33.54 33.09
N THR A 258 63.41 -32.57 33.73
CA THR A 258 62.70 -31.46 34.40
C THR A 258 61.93 -30.56 33.43
N LYS A 259 62.41 -30.37 32.20
CA LYS A 259 61.63 -29.65 31.17
C LYS A 259 60.36 -30.39 30.78
N ILE A 260 60.44 -31.71 30.57
CA ILE A 260 59.29 -32.55 30.22
C ILE A 260 58.27 -32.55 31.36
N GLN A 261 58.71 -32.73 32.60
CA GLN A 261 57.87 -32.70 33.80
C GLN A 261 57.12 -31.36 34.00
N ARG A 262 57.72 -30.24 33.57
CA ARG A 262 57.08 -28.91 33.64
C ARG A 262 56.09 -28.64 32.50
N ALA A 263 56.25 -29.31 31.37
CA ALA A 263 55.40 -29.16 30.20
C ALA A 263 54.18 -30.10 30.21
N ALA A 264 54.20 -31.12 31.08
CA ALA A 264 53.12 -32.08 31.34
C ALA A 264 52.26 -31.69 32.56
#